data_AF-A0A351Y509-F1
#
_entry.id   AF-A0A351Y509-F1
#
_cell.length_a   1.000
_cell.length_b   1.000
_cell.length_c   1.000
_cell.angle_alpha   90.00
_cell.angle_beta   90.00
_cell.angle_gamma   90.00
#
_symmetry.space_group_name_H-M   'P 1'
#
loop_
_entity.id
_entity.type
_entity.pdbx_description
1 polymer ?
#
loop_
_entity_poly.entity_id
_entity_poly.type
_entity_poly.pdbx_seq_one_letter_code
_entity_poly.pdbx_strand_id
1 'polypeptide(L)'
;MDLPCNIQFWDTFQTSEKVHDIKPVAGAREGLIKLLSQEKSLISITGRCDVHKPWTYKALEKHYSGLISEVFFLNAYADLSSHKITQTTK
;
A
#
# COMPACT_ATOMS: atom_id res chain seq x y z
N MET A 1 -10.13 -15.94 8.94
CA MET A 1 -10.21 -16.56 7.60
C MET A 1 -9.41 -15.66 6.68
N ASP A 2 -8.24 -16.13 6.26
CA ASP A 2 -7.37 -15.37 5.36
C ASP A 2 -7.93 -15.50 3.94
N LEU A 3 -8.25 -14.37 3.31
CA LEU A 3 -8.68 -14.37 1.92
C LEU A 3 -7.46 -14.73 1.05
N PRO A 4 -7.59 -15.71 0.14
CA PRO A 4 -6.48 -16.13 -0.69
C PRO A 4 -6.24 -15.03 -1.76
N CYS A 5 -4.99 -14.61 -1.91
CA CYS A 5 -4.55 -13.50 -2.76
C CYS A 5 -4.57 -13.91 -4.26
N ASN A 6 -5.74 -14.32 -4.78
CA ASN A 6 -5.90 -14.90 -6.11
C ASN A 6 -6.73 -13.95 -6.97
N ILE A 7 -6.11 -12.90 -7.50
CA ILE A 7 -6.70 -12.08 -8.56
C ILE A 7 -5.76 -12.14 -9.75
N GLN A 8 -6.06 -13.09 -10.64
CA GLN A 8 -5.28 -13.51 -11.81
C GLN A 8 -4.88 -12.40 -12.82
N PHE A 9 -5.28 -11.15 -12.63
CA PHE A 9 -4.97 -10.05 -13.56
C PHE A 9 -3.85 -9.11 -13.10
N TRP A 10 -3.41 -9.20 -11.83
CA TRP A 10 -2.35 -8.35 -11.23
C TRP A 10 -1.14 -9.14 -10.69
N ASP A 11 -1.13 -10.45 -10.95
CA ASP A 11 -0.37 -11.49 -10.25
C ASP A 11 1.12 -11.61 -10.58
N THR A 12 1.71 -10.71 -11.38
CA THR A 12 3.16 -10.78 -11.67
C THR A 12 3.96 -9.57 -11.24
N PHE A 13 3.36 -8.39 -11.10
CA PHE A 13 4.13 -7.20 -10.70
C PHE A 13 3.95 -6.88 -9.23
N GLN A 14 2.69 -6.79 -8.76
CA GLN A 14 2.38 -6.42 -7.37
C GLN A 14 2.74 -7.51 -6.35
N THR A 15 2.83 -8.76 -6.81
CA THR A 15 3.17 -9.95 -6.03
C THR A 15 4.64 -10.33 -6.16
N SER A 16 5.35 -9.80 -7.16
CA SER A 16 6.78 -10.12 -7.35
C SER A 16 7.65 -9.44 -6.32
N GLU A 17 8.75 -10.09 -5.98
CA GLU A 17 9.78 -9.49 -5.14
C GLU A 17 10.25 -8.13 -5.69
N LYS A 18 10.14 -7.88 -7.01
CA LYS A 18 10.59 -6.65 -7.67
C LYS A 18 9.85 -5.36 -7.25
N VAL A 19 8.80 -5.43 -6.43
CA VAL A 19 8.11 -4.23 -5.91
C VAL A 19 9.06 -3.30 -5.16
N HIS A 20 10.06 -3.82 -4.45
CA HIS A 20 11.06 -2.99 -3.75
C HIS A 20 12.09 -2.32 -4.69
N ASP A 21 12.06 -2.66 -5.97
CA ASP A 21 12.89 -2.03 -7.01
C ASP A 21 12.14 -0.97 -7.81
N ILE A 22 10.86 -0.75 -7.50
CA ILE A 22 10.08 0.34 -8.10
C ILE A 22 10.73 1.67 -7.71
N LYS A 23 11.17 2.41 -8.72
CA LYS A 23 11.69 3.75 -8.52
C LYS A 23 10.58 4.67 -8.00
N PRO A 24 10.88 5.53 -7.02
CA PRO A 24 9.99 6.61 -6.62
C PRO A 24 9.49 7.43 -7.81
N VAL A 25 8.28 7.96 -7.70
CA VAL A 25 7.80 9.01 -8.60
C VAL A 25 8.77 10.19 -8.51
N ALA A 26 9.13 10.78 -9.65
CA ALA A 26 10.06 11.90 -9.68
C ALA A 26 9.57 13.05 -8.77
N GLY A 27 10.45 13.56 -7.90
CA GLY A 27 10.11 14.61 -6.94
C GLY A 27 9.39 14.15 -5.66
N ALA A 28 9.03 12.87 -5.53
CA ALA A 28 8.27 12.39 -4.37
C ALA A 28 9.05 12.54 -3.07
N ARG A 29 10.35 12.23 -3.06
CA ARG A 29 11.19 12.34 -1.86
C ARG A 29 11.34 13.79 -1.43
N GLU A 30 11.60 14.69 -2.37
CA GLU A 30 11.74 16.13 -2.13
C GLU A 30 10.43 16.72 -1.60
N GLY A 31 9.29 16.29 -2.16
CA GLY A 31 7.95 16.66 -1.68
C GLY A 31 7.72 16.23 -0.24
N LEU A 32 8.08 14.98 0.12
CA LEU A 32 7.95 14.48 1.48
C LEU A 32 8.89 15.20 2.47
N ILE A 33 10.12 15.52 2.08
CA ILE A 33 11.04 16.33 2.91
C ILE A 33 10.42 17.70 3.20
N LYS A 34 9.86 18.34 2.16
CA LYS A 34 9.19 19.63 2.32
C LYS A 34 7.98 19.54 3.25
N LEU A 35 7.16 18.51 3.10
CA LEU A 35 6.00 18.28 3.99
C LEU A 35 6.44 18.03 5.43
N LEU A 36 7.46 17.19 5.66
CA LEU A 36 7.99 16.92 7.00
C LEU A 36 8.60 18.16 7.66
N SER A 37 9.06 19.15 6.88
CA SER A 37 9.52 20.43 7.46
C SER A 37 8.39 21.29 8.02
N GLN A 38 7.14 21.00 7.62
CA GLN A 38 5.93 21.73 8.01
C GLN A 38 5.09 20.95 9.03
N GLU A 39 5.23 19.62 9.04
CA GLU A 39 4.46 18.70 9.87
C GLU A 39 5.33 18.02 10.92
N LYS A 40 4.70 17.47 11.97
CA LYS A 40 5.44 16.76 13.03
C LYS A 40 5.86 15.34 12.64
N SER A 41 5.08 14.69 11.78
CA SER A 41 5.32 13.31 11.34
C SER A 41 4.61 13.05 10.02
N LEU A 42 5.09 12.05 9.29
CA LEU A 42 4.44 11.55 8.08
C LEU A 42 4.08 10.09 8.27
N ILE A 43 2.86 9.75 7.91
CA ILE A 43 2.31 8.39 8.02
C ILE A 43 2.01 7.89 6.61
N SER A 44 2.47 6.69 6.28
CA SER A 44 2.14 6.00 5.03
C SER A 44 0.93 5.10 5.23
N ILE A 45 -0.10 5.25 4.41
CA ILE A 45 -1.27 4.36 4.41
C ILE A 45 -1.35 3.65 3.06
N THR A 46 -1.38 2.32 3.04
CA THR A 46 -1.32 1.55 1.80
C THR A 46 -2.09 0.22 1.88
N GLY A 47 -2.53 -0.32 0.75
CA GLY A 47 -3.24 -1.60 0.67
C GLY A 47 -2.34 -2.73 0.17
N ARG A 48 -2.15 -3.80 0.96
CA ARG A 48 -1.37 -4.99 0.57
C ARG A 48 -1.86 -6.26 1.25
N CYS A 49 -1.78 -7.38 0.53
CA CYS A 49 -1.84 -8.73 1.12
C CYS A 49 -0.67 -8.90 2.13
N ASP A 50 -0.91 -9.61 3.23
CA ASP A 50 0.07 -9.78 4.32
C ASP A 50 1.42 -10.32 3.85
N VAL A 51 1.39 -11.31 2.95
CA VAL A 51 2.59 -11.94 2.36
C VAL A 51 3.49 -10.98 1.59
N HIS A 52 2.98 -9.80 1.19
CA HIS A 52 3.73 -8.81 0.41
C HIS A 52 4.09 -7.54 1.21
N LYS A 53 3.65 -7.43 2.46
CA LYS A 53 4.01 -6.30 3.34
C LYS A 53 5.53 -6.11 3.49
N PRO A 54 6.36 -7.18 3.64
CA PRO A 54 7.81 -7.03 3.78
C PRO A 54 8.47 -6.27 2.63
N TRP A 55 7.98 -6.43 1.40
CA TRP A 55 8.53 -5.72 0.22
C TRP A 55 8.19 -4.24 0.22
N THR A 56 7.03 -3.87 0.76
CA THR A 56 6.65 -2.47 0.94
C THR A 56 7.54 -1.80 1.99
N TYR A 57 7.80 -2.48 3.11
CA TYR A 57 8.76 -1.98 4.11
C TYR A 57 10.16 -1.78 3.51
N LYS A 58 10.69 -2.75 2.75
CA LYS A 58 11.99 -2.61 2.07
C LYS A 58 12.02 -1.44 1.10
N ALA A 59 10.95 -1.22 0.33
CA ALA A 59 10.85 -0.07 -0.58
C ALA A 59 10.89 1.27 0.19
N LEU A 60 10.13 1.35 1.30
CA LEU A 60 10.09 2.54 2.15
C LEU A 60 11.44 2.82 2.81
N GLU A 61 12.11 1.80 3.32
CA GLU A 61 13.45 1.93 3.88
C GLU A 61 14.46 2.39 2.82
N LYS A 62 14.47 1.75 1.65
CA LYS A 62 15.42 2.07 0.56
C LYS A 62 15.26 3.50 0.04
N HIS A 63 14.04 4.01 -0.08
CA HIS A 63 13.76 5.26 -0.78
C HIS A 63 13.36 6.43 0.13
N TYR A 64 12.81 6.13 1.31
CA TYR A 64 12.18 7.11 2.21
C TYR A 64 12.63 6.94 3.67
N SER A 65 13.78 6.30 3.91
CA SER A 65 14.37 6.21 5.27
C SER A 65 14.44 7.57 5.94
N GLY A 66 13.98 7.61 7.19
CA GLY A 66 13.92 8.81 8.03
C GLY A 66 12.77 9.77 7.73
N LEU A 67 11.95 9.52 6.70
CA LEU A 67 10.86 10.42 6.32
C LEU A 67 9.49 9.94 6.81
N ILE A 68 9.26 8.63 6.81
CA ILE A 68 7.99 8.01 7.21
C ILE A 68 8.11 7.50 8.64
N SER A 69 7.25 7.99 9.53
CA SER A 69 7.24 7.62 10.94
C SER A 69 6.50 6.30 11.19
N GLU A 70 5.38 6.09 10.49
CA GLU A 70 4.52 4.91 10.66
C GLU A 70 3.92 4.45 9.33
N VAL A 71 3.60 3.15 9.24
CA VAL A 71 2.97 2.55 8.05
C VAL A 71 1.73 1.76 8.47
N PHE A 72 0.57 2.17 7.97
CA PHE A 72 -0.69 1.45 8.13
C PHE A 72 -1.05 0.70 6.87
N PHE A 73 -1.42 -0.57 7.05
CA PHE A 73 -1.92 -1.40 5.95
C PHE A 73 -3.44 -1.51 6.05
N LEU A 74 -4.13 -0.92 5.08
CA LEU A 74 -5.56 -1.10 4.92
C LEU A 74 -5.83 -2.42 4.21
N ASN A 75 -6.79 -3.19 4.72
CA ASN A 75 -7.18 -4.45 4.12
C ASN A 75 -8.14 -4.17 2.95
N ALA A 76 -7.61 -3.72 1.81
CA ALA A 76 -8.39 -3.30 0.65
C ALA A 76 -9.30 -4.41 0.05
N TYR A 77 -9.15 -5.65 0.50
CA TYR A 77 -9.90 -6.82 0.01
C TYR A 77 -10.99 -7.33 0.96
N ALA A 78 -11.03 -6.86 2.21
CA ALA A 78 -12.02 -7.34 3.18
C ALA A 78 -13.41 -6.70 3.01
N ASP A 79 -13.51 -5.58 2.27
CA ASP A 79 -14.71 -4.73 2.27
C ASP A 79 -15.48 -4.71 0.93
N LEU A 80 -15.05 -5.49 -0.07
CA LEU A 80 -15.75 -5.59 -1.36
C LEU A 80 -16.76 -6.75 -1.44
N SER A 81 -16.79 -7.65 -0.45
CA SER A 81 -17.65 -8.85 -0.46
C SER A 81 -18.96 -8.74 0.35
N SER A 82 -19.23 -7.61 0.98
CA SER A 82 -20.56 -7.25 1.46
C SER A 82 -20.88 -5.93 0.77
N HIS A 83 -21.71 -5.86 -0.26
CA HIS A 83 -23.14 -5.69 -0.14
C HIS A 83 -23.72 -5.96 -1.54
N LYS A 84 -24.31 -7.14 -1.76
CA LYS A 84 -25.28 -7.30 -2.84
C LYS A 84 -26.52 -6.53 -2.39
N ILE A 85 -26.67 -5.28 -2.84
CA ILE A 85 -27.93 -4.55 -2.70
C ILE A 85 -28.96 -5.31 -3.53
N THR A 86 -29.74 -6.17 -2.87
CA THR A 86 -30.92 -6.76 -3.48
C THR A 86 -31.93 -5.64 -3.65
N GLN A 87 -32.06 -5.10 -4.86
CA GLN A 87 -33.19 -4.25 -5.20
C GLN A 87 -34.45 -5.12 -5.09
N THR A 88 -35.19 -4.93 -4.01
CA THR A 88 -36.56 -5.43 -3.89
C THR A 88 -37.44 -4.50 -4.72
N THR A 89 -37.76 -4.88 -5.95
CA THR A 89 -38.82 -4.23 -6.71
C THR A 89 -40.16 -4.65 -6.11
N LYS A 90 -41.02 -3.65 -5.83
CA LYS A 90 -42.36 -3.79 -5.27
C LYS A 90 -43.30 -4.60 -6.15
#